data_AF-A0A2K0WRP3-F1
#
_entry.id   AF-A0A2K0WRP3-F1
#
_cell.length_a   1.000
_cell.length_b   1.000
_cell.length_c   1.000
_cell.angle_alpha   90.00
_cell.angle_beta   90.00
_cell.angle_gamma   90.00
#
_symmetry.space_group_name_H-M   'P 1'
#
loop_
_entity.id
_entity.type
_entity.pdbx_description
1 polymer ?
#
loop_
_entity_poly.entity_id
_entity_poly.type
_entity_poly.pdbx_seq_one_letter_code
_entity_poly.pdbx_strand_id
1 'polypeptide(L)'
;MASSTENTAGPRKTPIASPGPNSKPLPRPELTDEQKTKYEALLEQVKGITEIQCEKKADEEDKSGPITDHERSWLTRECLLRYLRATKWSVDDSAKRLKATLAWRREYGLEGFTPEYISPEQETGKQMIIGYDRQGRPCQYLNPARQNTDTSPRQLHHLFYMVERVTDLMPPGVEMLSLMINFKPSKERKNTSVPVSVAREVLHILQNHYPERLGKALIINVPWIVWGFFKIITPFIDPVTREKLKFNEDMKQYVPPEQLWSLDWGGDMDFEYDHETYWPALNELCRQKRDEKYRRWEAAGKEIGESEDYLAGGTDVSVKGFKFGEDAGVKDVQEKLAETKLEEQPIAA
;
A
#
# COMPACT_ATOMS: atom_id res chain seq x y z
N MET A 1 -2.21 12.60 44.98
CA MET A 1 -1.47 13.24 43.87
C MET A 1 -0.94 12.12 43.00
N ALA A 2 -1.59 11.85 41.86
CA ALA A 2 -1.12 10.84 40.93
C ALA A 2 0.03 11.44 40.13
N SER A 3 1.19 10.80 40.23
CA SER A 3 2.41 11.16 39.50
C SER A 3 2.14 11.06 37.99
N SER A 4 2.04 12.20 37.32
CA SER A 4 2.15 12.30 35.87
C SER A 4 3.57 11.93 35.47
N THR A 5 3.75 10.72 34.94
CA THR A 5 4.94 10.40 34.15
C THR A 5 4.89 11.27 32.91
N GLU A 6 5.58 12.41 32.94
CA GLU A 6 5.89 13.18 31.73
C GLU A 6 6.60 12.25 30.76
N ASN A 7 6.00 12.05 29.59
CA ASN A 7 6.59 11.28 28.52
C ASN A 7 7.74 12.12 27.94
N THR A 8 8.97 11.84 28.36
CA THR A 8 10.19 12.61 28.00
C THR A 8 10.66 12.39 26.56
N ALA A 9 9.93 11.60 25.77
CA ALA A 9 10.20 11.46 24.34
C ALA A 9 9.46 12.55 23.57
N GLY A 10 10.17 13.31 22.74
CA GLY A 10 9.54 14.25 21.80
C GLY A 10 8.62 13.54 20.80
N PRO A 11 7.92 14.30 19.92
CA PRO A 11 6.96 13.73 18.99
C PRO A 11 7.61 12.68 18.08
N ARG A 12 6.85 11.62 17.75
CA ARG A 12 7.31 10.59 16.81
C ARG A 12 7.49 11.23 15.43
N LYS A 13 8.61 10.93 14.78
CA LYS A 13 8.92 11.39 13.42
C LYS A 13 9.00 10.27 12.37
N THR A 14 8.94 9.00 12.80
CA THR A 14 9.08 7.83 11.92
C THR A 14 7.79 7.00 11.85
N PRO A 15 7.59 6.21 10.78
CA PRO A 15 6.43 5.31 10.68
C PRO A 15 6.33 4.31 11.84
N ILE A 16 5.14 3.75 12.04
CA ILE A 16 4.93 2.60 12.92
C ILE A 16 5.13 1.34 12.07
N ALA A 17 6.00 0.44 12.49
CA ALA A 17 6.41 -0.72 11.69
C ALA A 17 5.38 -1.87 11.65
N SER A 18 4.55 -1.97 12.69
CA SER A 18 3.57 -3.06 12.85
C SER A 18 2.32 -2.58 13.59
N PRO A 19 1.15 -3.22 13.37
CA PRO A 19 -0.07 -2.91 14.10
C PRO A 19 0.08 -3.10 15.61
N GLY A 20 -0.65 -2.30 16.39
CA GLY A 20 -0.75 -2.46 17.84
C GLY A 20 -1.68 -3.60 18.26
N PRO A 21 -1.73 -3.96 19.55
CA PRO A 21 -2.56 -5.07 20.06
C PRO A 21 -4.07 -4.86 19.84
N ASN A 22 -4.50 -3.61 19.64
CA ASN A 22 -5.89 -3.24 19.37
C ASN A 22 -6.25 -3.26 17.87
N SER A 23 -5.29 -3.61 17.01
CA SER A 23 -5.48 -3.80 15.58
C SER A 23 -5.59 -5.29 15.26
N LYS A 24 -6.80 -5.78 15.04
CA LYS A 24 -7.11 -7.20 14.83
C LYS A 24 -7.70 -7.41 13.44
N PRO A 25 -6.90 -7.89 12.47
CA PRO A 25 -7.41 -8.24 11.14
C PRO A 25 -8.61 -9.17 11.22
N LEU A 26 -9.57 -8.97 10.32
CA LEU A 26 -10.67 -9.91 10.18
C LEU A 26 -10.14 -11.20 9.53
N PRO A 27 -10.68 -12.38 9.91
CA PRO A 27 -10.38 -13.61 9.21
C PRO A 27 -10.72 -13.48 7.72
N ARG A 28 -9.89 -14.11 6.87
CA ARG A 28 -10.19 -14.18 5.44
C ARG A 28 -11.47 -14.98 5.22
N PRO A 29 -12.41 -14.52 4.39
CA PRO A 29 -13.59 -15.31 4.05
C PRO A 29 -13.17 -16.65 3.43
N GLU A 30 -13.83 -17.72 3.84
CA GLU A 30 -13.64 -19.02 3.21
C GLU A 30 -14.21 -19.01 1.79
N LEU A 31 -13.48 -19.61 0.86
CA LEU A 31 -13.93 -19.75 -0.51
C LEU A 31 -14.96 -20.87 -0.61
N THR A 32 -16.05 -20.64 -1.33
CA THR A 32 -16.96 -21.72 -1.75
C THR A 32 -16.25 -22.65 -2.75
N ASP A 33 -16.79 -23.85 -2.99
CA ASP A 33 -16.16 -24.78 -3.93
C ASP A 33 -16.15 -24.26 -5.37
N GLU A 34 -17.17 -23.49 -5.75
CA GLU A 34 -17.19 -22.77 -7.04
C GLU A 34 -16.05 -21.74 -7.10
N GLN A 35 -15.85 -20.99 -6.03
CA GLN A 35 -14.79 -19.99 -5.93
C GLN A 35 -13.39 -20.61 -5.95
N LYS A 36 -13.20 -21.77 -5.30
CA LYS A 36 -11.95 -22.55 -5.36
C LYS A 36 -11.65 -23.00 -6.79
N THR A 37 -12.65 -23.59 -7.45
CA THR A 37 -12.53 -24.02 -8.86
C THR A 37 -12.12 -22.86 -9.77
N LYS A 38 -12.74 -21.69 -9.60
CA LYS A 38 -12.43 -20.48 -10.38
C LYS A 38 -11.04 -19.91 -10.06
N TYR A 39 -10.63 -19.96 -8.80
CA TYR A 39 -9.28 -19.60 -8.40
C TYR A 39 -8.23 -20.50 -9.05
N GLU A 40 -8.43 -21.82 -9.00
CA GLU A 40 -7.53 -22.80 -9.62
C GLU A 40 -7.44 -22.60 -11.14
N ALA A 41 -8.58 -22.38 -11.81
CA ALA A 41 -8.60 -22.09 -13.24
C ALA A 41 -7.84 -20.80 -13.59
N LEU A 42 -8.00 -19.72 -12.80
CA LEU A 42 -7.24 -18.49 -13.00
C LEU A 42 -5.75 -18.70 -12.72
N LEU A 43 -5.40 -19.40 -11.64
CA LEU A 43 -4.02 -19.69 -11.28
C LEU A 43 -3.29 -20.42 -12.41
N GLU A 44 -3.94 -21.42 -13.02
CA GLU A 44 -3.37 -22.15 -14.16
C GLU A 44 -3.16 -21.24 -15.38
N GLN A 45 -4.15 -20.41 -15.72
CA GLN A 45 -3.99 -19.43 -16.82
C GLN A 45 -2.85 -18.44 -16.56
N VAL A 46 -2.69 -17.98 -15.31
CA VAL A 46 -1.65 -17.01 -14.93
C VAL A 46 -0.27 -17.67 -14.89
N LYS A 47 -0.16 -18.93 -14.45
CA LYS A 47 1.09 -19.71 -14.52
C LYS A 47 1.57 -19.94 -15.96
N GLY A 48 0.65 -20.00 -16.91
CA GLY A 48 0.95 -20.08 -18.34
C GLY A 48 1.46 -18.77 -18.98
N ILE A 49 1.51 -17.66 -18.24
CA ILE A 49 2.03 -16.39 -18.78
C ILE A 49 3.55 -16.46 -18.87
N THR A 50 4.08 -16.37 -20.08
CA THR A 50 5.53 -16.33 -20.35
C THR A 50 6.01 -14.93 -20.75
N GLU A 51 5.12 -14.10 -21.27
CA GLU A 51 5.44 -12.80 -21.85
C GLU A 51 4.35 -11.78 -21.52
N ILE A 52 4.76 -10.54 -21.27
CA ILE A 52 3.88 -9.39 -21.10
C ILE A 52 3.99 -8.52 -22.34
N GLN A 53 2.84 -8.23 -22.94
CA GLN A 53 2.70 -7.37 -24.11
C GLN A 53 2.26 -5.98 -23.64
N CYS A 54 3.02 -4.97 -24.01
CA CYS A 54 2.73 -3.56 -23.71
C CYS A 54 2.21 -2.83 -24.94
N GLU A 55 1.44 -1.78 -24.73
CA GLU A 55 1.04 -0.87 -25.79
C GLU A 55 2.26 -0.07 -26.27
N LYS A 56 2.71 -0.34 -27.51
CA LYS A 56 3.79 0.41 -28.14
C LYS A 56 3.29 1.80 -28.58
N LYS A 57 3.84 2.86 -27.99
CA LYS A 57 3.71 4.22 -28.50
C LYS A 57 4.79 4.50 -29.56
N ALA A 58 4.46 5.29 -30.57
CA ALA A 58 5.29 5.46 -31.77
C ALA A 58 6.73 5.93 -31.49
N ASP A 59 6.93 6.71 -30.42
CA ASP A 59 8.21 7.34 -30.06
C ASP A 59 8.79 6.82 -28.74
N GLU A 60 8.30 5.70 -28.21
CA GLU A 60 8.79 5.08 -26.98
C GLU A 60 9.39 3.68 -27.26
N GLU A 61 10.37 3.28 -26.44
CA GLU A 61 10.90 1.92 -26.47
C GLU A 61 9.79 0.91 -26.16
N ASP A 62 9.85 -0.24 -26.84
CA ASP A 62 8.94 -1.34 -26.56
C ASP A 62 9.29 -1.94 -25.19
N LYS A 63 8.31 -1.93 -24.28
CA LYS A 63 8.44 -2.45 -22.92
C LYS A 63 7.92 -3.89 -22.79
N SER A 64 7.52 -4.49 -23.90
CA SER A 64 7.12 -5.90 -23.96
C SER A 64 8.32 -6.81 -23.70
N GLY A 65 8.05 -8.03 -23.25
CA GLY A 65 9.10 -9.01 -23.03
C GLY A 65 8.73 -10.06 -21.99
N PRO A 66 9.64 -11.00 -21.67
CA PRO A 66 9.37 -12.11 -20.78
C PRO A 66 8.89 -11.63 -19.41
N ILE A 67 8.04 -12.41 -18.76
CA ILE A 67 7.64 -12.15 -17.38
C ILE A 67 8.87 -12.26 -16.47
N THR A 68 9.06 -11.29 -15.58
CA THR A 68 10.18 -11.23 -14.64
C THR A 68 9.84 -11.93 -13.32
N ASP A 69 10.85 -12.29 -12.53
CA ASP A 69 10.63 -12.87 -11.20
C ASP A 69 9.89 -11.90 -10.26
N HIS A 70 10.12 -10.58 -10.37
CA HIS A 70 9.36 -9.60 -9.60
C HIS A 70 7.87 -9.62 -9.95
N GLU A 71 7.52 -9.67 -11.24
CA GLU A 71 6.13 -9.79 -11.68
C GLU A 71 5.50 -11.12 -11.24
N ARG A 72 6.25 -12.22 -11.30
CA ARG A 72 5.81 -13.53 -10.78
C ARG A 72 5.54 -13.48 -9.28
N SER A 73 6.40 -12.80 -8.52
CA SER A 73 6.23 -12.61 -7.07
C SER A 73 5.03 -11.73 -6.70
N TRP A 74 4.63 -10.79 -7.59
CA TRP A 74 3.45 -9.95 -7.42
C TRP A 74 2.13 -10.71 -7.64
N LEU A 75 2.15 -11.78 -8.43
CA LEU A 75 1.01 -12.63 -8.74
C LEU A 75 0.73 -13.64 -7.60
N THR A 76 0.49 -13.12 -6.40
CA THR A 76 0.15 -13.89 -5.19
C THR A 76 -1.28 -14.44 -5.25
N ARG A 77 -1.59 -15.42 -4.39
CA ARG A 77 -2.95 -15.96 -4.21
C ARG A 77 -3.97 -14.84 -3.98
N GLU A 78 -3.66 -13.92 -3.08
CA GLU A 78 -4.54 -12.81 -2.72
C GLU A 78 -4.64 -11.78 -3.85
N CYS A 79 -3.58 -11.58 -4.64
CA CYS A 79 -3.66 -10.79 -5.87
C CYS A 79 -4.70 -11.37 -6.81
N LEU A 80 -4.60 -12.66 -7.15
CA LEU A 80 -5.55 -13.34 -8.03
C LEU A 80 -6.99 -13.24 -7.49
N LEU A 81 -7.19 -13.43 -6.18
CA LEU A 81 -8.49 -13.30 -5.54
C LEU A 81 -9.06 -11.88 -5.58
N ARG A 82 -8.23 -10.83 -5.45
CA ARG A 82 -8.68 -9.43 -5.62
C ARG A 82 -9.25 -9.20 -7.02
N TYR A 83 -8.59 -9.73 -8.05
CA TYR A 83 -9.07 -9.62 -9.43
C TYR A 83 -10.35 -10.42 -9.65
N LEU A 84 -10.44 -11.65 -9.12
CA LEU A 84 -11.68 -12.45 -9.18
C LEU A 84 -12.85 -11.73 -8.54
N ARG A 85 -12.69 -11.15 -7.35
CA ARG A 85 -13.79 -10.40 -6.71
C ARG A 85 -14.19 -9.18 -7.55
N ALA A 86 -13.21 -8.42 -8.05
CA ALA A 86 -13.46 -7.23 -8.84
C ALA A 86 -14.16 -7.49 -10.19
N THR A 87 -14.01 -8.70 -10.74
CA THR A 87 -14.66 -9.15 -11.99
C THR A 87 -15.89 -10.03 -11.74
N LYS A 88 -16.42 -10.06 -10.51
CA LYS A 88 -17.57 -10.90 -10.12
C LYS A 88 -17.34 -12.38 -10.43
N TRP A 89 -16.12 -12.85 -10.18
CA TRP A 89 -15.67 -14.23 -10.36
C TRP A 89 -15.70 -14.71 -11.82
N SER A 90 -15.45 -13.79 -12.77
CA SER A 90 -15.17 -14.11 -14.17
C SER A 90 -13.68 -14.42 -14.34
N VAL A 91 -13.34 -15.67 -14.69
CA VAL A 91 -11.94 -16.11 -14.83
C VAL A 91 -11.25 -15.38 -15.98
N ASP A 92 -11.89 -15.32 -17.15
CA ASP A 92 -11.30 -14.72 -18.35
C ASP A 92 -11.11 -13.20 -18.19
N ASP A 93 -12.10 -12.49 -17.60
CA ASP A 93 -11.97 -11.06 -17.34
C ASP A 93 -10.87 -10.79 -16.31
N SER A 94 -10.72 -11.67 -15.31
CA SER A 94 -9.65 -11.56 -14.31
C SER A 94 -8.27 -11.72 -14.95
N ALA A 95 -8.10 -12.74 -15.80
CA ALA A 95 -6.84 -12.99 -16.51
C ALA A 95 -6.49 -11.84 -17.45
N LYS A 96 -7.46 -11.33 -18.23
CA LYS A 96 -7.29 -10.16 -19.09
C LYS A 96 -6.83 -8.93 -18.30
N ARG A 97 -7.49 -8.68 -17.17
CA ARG A 97 -7.23 -7.50 -16.34
C ARG A 97 -5.91 -7.59 -15.56
N LEU A 98 -5.49 -8.78 -15.15
CA LEU A 98 -4.16 -9.04 -14.59
C LEU A 98 -3.07 -8.73 -15.63
N LYS A 99 -3.19 -9.26 -16.85
CA LYS A 99 -2.25 -8.98 -17.95
C LYS A 99 -2.17 -7.48 -18.27
N ALA A 100 -3.32 -6.82 -18.38
CA ALA A 100 -3.38 -5.37 -18.60
C ALA A 100 -2.72 -4.58 -17.46
N THR A 101 -2.77 -5.07 -16.22
CA THR A 101 -2.11 -4.41 -15.10
C THR A 101 -0.60 -4.62 -15.12
N LEU A 102 -0.11 -5.82 -15.45
CA LEU A 102 1.32 -6.06 -15.64
C LEU A 102 1.90 -5.16 -16.74
N ALA A 103 1.21 -5.07 -17.88
CA ALA A 103 1.57 -4.17 -18.98
C ALA A 103 1.59 -2.70 -18.52
N TRP A 104 0.51 -2.24 -17.87
CA TRP A 104 0.42 -0.89 -17.33
C TRP A 104 1.55 -0.58 -16.34
N ARG A 105 1.92 -1.51 -15.44
CA ARG A 105 3.02 -1.29 -14.48
C ARG A 105 4.34 -0.98 -15.19
N ARG A 106 4.63 -1.67 -16.30
CA ARG A 106 5.81 -1.41 -17.16
C ARG A 106 5.69 -0.07 -17.87
N GLU A 107 4.56 0.16 -18.53
CA GLU A 107 4.27 1.39 -19.30
C GLU A 107 4.35 2.64 -18.44
N TYR A 108 3.74 2.59 -17.27
CA TYR A 108 3.74 3.67 -16.29
C TYR A 108 5.11 3.91 -15.65
N GLY A 109 6.02 2.92 -15.73
CA GLY A 109 7.36 3.00 -15.14
C GLY A 109 7.35 2.95 -13.62
N LEU A 110 6.35 2.27 -13.04
CA LEU A 110 6.08 2.31 -11.59
C LEU A 110 7.27 1.82 -10.74
N GLU A 111 8.03 0.86 -11.25
CA GLU A 111 9.23 0.32 -10.60
C GLU A 111 10.44 1.26 -10.67
N GLY A 112 10.45 2.22 -11.61
CA GLY A 112 11.53 3.18 -11.80
C GLY A 112 11.43 4.41 -10.89
N PHE A 113 10.34 4.59 -10.15
CA PHE A 113 10.20 5.72 -9.24
C PHE A 113 11.06 5.51 -7.98
N THR A 114 12.01 6.41 -7.73
CA THR A 114 12.90 6.34 -6.57
C THR A 114 12.48 7.30 -5.44
N PRO A 115 12.91 7.05 -4.18
CA PRO A 115 12.72 8.00 -3.09
C PRO A 115 13.20 9.41 -3.40
N GLU A 116 14.32 9.55 -4.12
CA GLU A 116 14.95 10.83 -4.47
C GLU A 116 14.14 11.57 -5.53
N TYR A 117 13.67 10.85 -6.56
CA TYR A 117 12.81 11.43 -7.59
C TYR A 117 11.50 11.98 -7.00
N ILE A 118 10.92 11.27 -6.01
CA ILE A 118 9.65 11.61 -5.38
C ILE A 118 9.78 12.61 -4.23
N SER A 119 10.94 12.68 -3.56
CA SER A 119 11.20 13.50 -2.37
C SER A 119 10.68 14.95 -2.46
N PRO A 120 10.88 15.71 -3.57
CA PRO A 120 10.36 17.08 -3.66
C PRO A 120 8.84 17.20 -3.54
N GLU A 121 8.08 16.17 -3.94
CA GLU A 121 6.63 16.16 -3.76
C GLU A 121 6.22 15.94 -2.31
N GLN A 122 7.14 15.45 -1.48
CA GLN A 122 6.87 14.89 -0.17
C GLN A 122 7.47 15.72 0.97
N GLU A 123 8.28 16.74 0.68
CA GLU A 123 8.89 17.65 1.67
C GLU A 123 7.90 18.22 2.70
N THR A 124 6.65 18.42 2.31
CA THR A 124 5.62 18.94 3.20
C THR A 124 4.72 17.89 3.81
N GLY A 125 4.96 16.59 3.65
CA GLY A 125 4.16 15.53 4.27
C GLY A 125 2.68 15.56 3.86
N LYS A 126 2.41 15.86 2.57
CA LYS A 126 1.05 15.89 2.02
C LYS A 126 0.43 14.51 1.88
N GLN A 127 1.27 13.47 1.82
CA GLN A 127 0.87 12.09 2.06
C GLN A 127 1.72 11.51 3.18
N MET A 128 1.16 10.70 4.07
CA MET A 128 1.93 10.01 5.12
C MET A 128 1.32 8.64 5.38
N ILE A 129 2.14 7.63 5.63
CA ILE A 129 1.68 6.33 6.12
C ILE A 129 2.12 6.21 7.58
N ILE A 130 1.16 6.27 8.50
CA ILE A 130 1.42 6.23 9.94
C ILE A 130 0.29 5.46 10.64
N GLY A 131 0.66 4.48 11.45
CA GLY A 131 -0.28 3.70 12.24
C GLY A 131 -1.20 2.78 11.43
N TYR A 132 -2.05 2.07 12.17
CA TYR A 132 -2.91 1.02 11.67
C TYR A 132 -4.33 1.13 12.25
N ASP A 133 -5.33 0.85 11.44
CA ASP A 133 -6.72 0.83 11.89
C ASP A 133 -7.01 -0.39 12.80
N ARG A 134 -8.23 -0.48 13.34
CA ARG A 134 -8.65 -1.58 14.23
C ARG A 134 -8.66 -2.94 13.55
N GLN A 135 -8.58 -3.00 12.23
CA GLN A 135 -8.46 -4.22 11.43
C GLN A 135 -7.04 -4.44 10.89
N GLY A 136 -6.03 -3.72 11.42
CA GLY A 136 -4.63 -3.86 11.01
C GLY A 136 -4.33 -3.26 9.64
N ARG A 137 -5.23 -2.47 9.06
CA ARG A 137 -5.01 -1.82 7.78
C ARG A 137 -4.07 -0.62 7.96
N PRO A 138 -2.97 -0.50 7.20
CA PRO A 138 -2.12 0.67 7.29
C PRO A 138 -2.91 1.94 6.93
N CYS A 139 -2.71 2.99 7.71
CA CYS A 139 -3.39 4.28 7.55
C CYS A 139 -2.56 5.21 6.65
N GLN A 140 -3.08 5.50 5.45
CA GLN A 140 -2.50 6.47 4.52
C GLN A 140 -3.23 7.81 4.64
N TYR A 141 -2.56 8.80 5.20
CA TYR A 141 -3.02 10.16 5.36
C TYR A 141 -2.80 10.97 4.09
N LEU A 142 -3.83 11.69 3.67
CA LEU A 142 -3.83 12.66 2.59
C LEU A 142 -4.27 14.01 3.16
N ASN A 143 -3.38 15.00 3.05
CA ASN A 143 -3.62 16.37 3.48
C ASN A 143 -3.48 17.29 2.26
N PRO A 144 -4.51 17.46 1.42
CA PRO A 144 -4.42 18.29 0.21
C PRO A 144 -3.96 19.73 0.46
N ALA A 145 -4.23 20.26 1.65
CA ALA A 145 -3.79 21.59 2.07
C ALA A 145 -2.26 21.74 2.21
N ARG A 146 -1.52 20.63 2.31
CA ARG A 146 -0.05 20.60 2.36
C ARG A 146 0.57 20.52 0.96
N GLN A 147 -0.20 20.70 -0.12
CA GLN A 147 0.33 20.71 -1.49
C GLN A 147 1.42 21.78 -1.66
N ASN A 148 2.62 21.36 -2.01
CA ASN A 148 3.83 22.19 -2.06
C ASN A 148 4.35 22.44 -3.47
N THR A 149 3.94 21.65 -4.46
CA THR A 149 4.42 21.74 -5.84
C THR A 149 3.35 22.27 -6.77
N ASP A 150 3.79 22.68 -7.96
CA ASP A 150 2.90 22.95 -9.09
C ASP A 150 2.49 21.66 -9.78
N THR A 151 1.37 21.71 -10.50
CA THR A 151 0.83 20.55 -11.23
C THR A 151 1.85 19.99 -12.21
N SER A 152 2.20 18.72 -12.03
CA SER A 152 3.14 18.00 -12.90
C SER A 152 2.86 16.50 -12.86
N PRO A 153 3.34 15.71 -13.85
CA PRO A 153 3.23 14.25 -13.82
C PRO A 153 3.80 13.63 -12.53
N ARG A 154 4.81 14.25 -11.94
CA ARG A 154 5.44 13.79 -10.69
C ARG A 154 4.45 13.76 -9.51
N GLN A 155 3.39 14.58 -9.51
CA GLN A 155 2.34 14.50 -8.49
C GLN A 155 1.58 13.17 -8.55
N LEU A 156 1.30 12.66 -9.77
CA LEU A 156 0.69 11.35 -9.97
C LEU A 156 1.68 10.23 -9.64
N HIS A 157 2.95 10.36 -10.07
CA HIS A 157 3.99 9.41 -9.70
C HIS A 157 4.12 9.30 -8.17
N HIS A 158 4.09 10.43 -7.44
CA HIS A 158 4.08 10.45 -5.99
C HIS A 158 2.87 9.72 -5.40
N LEU A 159 1.67 9.95 -5.93
CA LEU A 159 0.47 9.25 -5.46
C LEU A 159 0.62 7.74 -5.59
N PHE A 160 0.98 7.23 -6.76
CA PHE A 160 1.09 5.78 -6.97
C PHE A 160 2.32 5.19 -6.29
N TYR A 161 3.41 5.94 -6.16
CA TYR A 161 4.53 5.57 -5.30
C TYR A 161 4.06 5.31 -3.88
N MET A 162 3.28 6.22 -3.29
CA MET A 162 2.75 6.07 -1.94
C MET A 162 1.72 4.92 -1.83
N VAL A 163 0.95 4.63 -2.88
CA VAL A 163 0.07 3.45 -2.94
C VAL A 163 0.87 2.14 -2.94
N GLU A 164 2.01 2.08 -3.62
CA GLU A 164 2.91 0.92 -3.52
C GLU A 164 3.52 0.84 -2.11
N ARG A 165 3.96 1.95 -1.51
CA ARG A 165 4.54 1.98 -0.15
C ARG A 165 3.54 1.52 0.91
N VAL A 166 2.28 1.95 0.85
CA VAL A 166 1.27 1.49 1.83
C VAL A 166 0.97 0.00 1.66
N THR A 167 1.07 -0.53 0.43
CA THR A 167 0.91 -1.96 0.15
C THR A 167 2.07 -2.78 0.70
N ASP A 168 3.30 -2.26 0.64
CA ASP A 168 4.48 -2.90 1.24
C ASP A 168 4.29 -3.15 2.75
N LEU A 169 3.62 -2.22 3.43
CA LEU A 169 3.37 -2.21 4.88
C LEU A 169 2.15 -3.01 5.34
N MET A 170 1.45 -3.71 4.43
CA MET A 170 0.35 -4.59 4.81
C MET A 170 0.86 -5.79 5.63
N PRO A 171 0.38 -5.98 6.88
CA PRO A 171 0.72 -7.13 7.70
C PRO A 171 0.00 -8.39 7.18
N PRO A 172 0.35 -9.58 7.70
CA PRO A 172 -0.39 -10.80 7.39
C PRO A 172 -1.90 -10.67 7.66
N GLY A 173 -2.71 -11.25 6.79
CA GLY A 173 -4.17 -11.20 6.84
C GLY A 173 -4.79 -9.90 6.31
N VAL A 174 -3.97 -8.92 5.91
CA VAL A 174 -4.44 -7.60 5.48
C VAL A 174 -4.06 -7.34 4.04
N GLU A 175 -5.04 -6.92 3.23
CA GLU A 175 -4.86 -6.62 1.80
C GLU A 175 -5.39 -5.23 1.41
N MET A 176 -5.91 -4.49 2.39
CA MET A 176 -6.58 -3.20 2.23
C MET A 176 -5.94 -2.12 3.11
N LEU A 177 -6.02 -0.87 2.67
CA LEU A 177 -5.61 0.32 3.42
C LEU A 177 -6.81 1.06 4.06
N SER A 178 -6.52 1.88 5.06
CA SER A 178 -7.44 2.90 5.55
C SER A 178 -6.98 4.28 5.05
N LEU A 179 -7.80 4.92 4.22
CA LEU A 179 -7.49 6.22 3.62
C LEU A 179 -7.95 7.33 4.55
N MET A 180 -7.03 8.16 5.03
CA MET A 180 -7.28 9.21 6.01
C MET A 180 -7.21 10.56 5.32
N ILE A 181 -8.33 11.18 4.95
CA ILE A 181 -8.34 12.46 4.21
C ILE A 181 -8.70 13.63 5.13
N ASN A 182 -7.80 14.61 5.25
CA ASN A 182 -8.06 15.85 5.98
C ASN A 182 -8.15 17.04 5.02
N PHE A 183 -9.33 17.61 4.87
CA PHE A 183 -9.56 18.79 4.02
C PHE A 183 -9.45 20.14 4.75
N LYS A 184 -8.87 20.17 5.96
CA LYS A 184 -8.60 21.42 6.70
C LYS A 184 -7.84 22.40 5.80
N PRO A 185 -8.35 23.63 5.57
CA PRO A 185 -7.75 24.56 4.62
C PRO A 185 -6.38 25.05 5.11
N SER A 186 -5.47 25.31 4.17
CA SER A 186 -4.23 26.02 4.47
C SER A 186 -4.50 27.53 4.53
N LYS A 187 -3.87 28.22 5.49
CA LYS A 187 -3.87 29.69 5.54
C LYS A 187 -3.00 30.31 4.43
N GLU A 188 -2.03 29.54 3.94
CA GLU A 188 -0.97 30.02 3.02
C GLU A 188 -1.29 29.73 1.55
N ARG A 189 -2.03 28.66 1.23
CA ARG A 189 -2.45 28.32 -0.14
C ARG A 189 -3.97 28.24 -0.27
N LYS A 190 -4.52 29.07 -1.15
CA LYS A 190 -5.97 29.20 -1.40
C LYS A 190 -6.50 28.34 -2.55
N ASN A 191 -5.63 27.72 -3.36
CA ASN A 191 -6.05 26.91 -4.52
C ASN A 191 -5.40 25.51 -4.52
N THR A 192 -5.98 24.60 -3.76
CA THR A 192 -5.57 23.17 -3.67
C THR A 192 -6.53 22.26 -4.43
N SER A 193 -7.31 22.82 -5.36
CA SER A 193 -8.27 22.07 -6.16
C SER A 193 -7.56 21.17 -7.16
N VAL A 194 -7.93 19.89 -7.20
CA VAL A 194 -7.42 18.94 -8.18
C VAL A 194 -8.22 19.10 -9.47
N PRO A 195 -7.59 19.30 -10.65
CA PRO A 195 -8.31 19.36 -11.91
C PRO A 195 -9.14 18.10 -12.16
N VAL A 196 -10.34 18.25 -12.74
CA VAL A 196 -11.25 17.12 -13.00
C VAL A 196 -10.62 16.05 -13.90
N SER A 197 -9.80 16.45 -14.87
CA SER A 197 -9.06 15.52 -15.73
C SER A 197 -8.12 14.62 -14.93
N VAL A 198 -7.34 15.20 -14.03
CA VAL A 198 -6.43 14.48 -13.13
C VAL A 198 -7.22 13.55 -12.20
N ALA A 199 -8.34 14.03 -11.64
CA ALA A 199 -9.19 13.19 -10.79
C ALA A 199 -9.78 11.98 -11.54
N ARG A 200 -10.17 12.15 -12.81
CA ARG A 200 -10.65 11.06 -13.67
C ARG A 200 -9.56 10.06 -14.00
N GLU A 201 -8.35 10.53 -14.29
CA GLU A 201 -7.19 9.67 -14.55
C GLU A 201 -6.83 8.83 -13.32
N VAL A 202 -6.74 9.46 -12.14
CA VAL A 202 -6.52 8.76 -10.87
C VAL A 202 -7.59 7.71 -10.62
N LEU A 203 -8.87 8.08 -10.78
CA LEU A 203 -9.98 7.15 -10.60
C LEU A 203 -9.88 5.96 -11.58
N HIS A 204 -9.54 6.23 -12.84
CA HIS A 204 -9.37 5.20 -13.85
C HIS A 204 -8.25 4.22 -13.48
N ILE A 205 -7.09 4.72 -13.05
CA ILE A 205 -5.97 3.85 -12.64
C ILE A 205 -6.35 3.03 -11.41
N LEU A 206 -6.92 3.65 -10.37
CA LEU A 206 -7.33 2.94 -9.16
C LEU A 206 -8.38 1.87 -9.45
N GLN A 207 -9.37 2.19 -10.29
CA GLN A 207 -10.45 1.27 -10.66
C GLN A 207 -9.98 0.09 -11.50
N ASN A 208 -8.91 0.23 -12.30
CA ASN A 208 -8.44 -0.84 -13.18
C ASN A 208 -7.28 -1.64 -12.57
N HIS A 209 -6.32 -0.99 -11.90
CA HIS A 209 -5.04 -1.58 -11.51
C HIS A 209 -4.88 -1.81 -10.00
N TYR A 210 -5.76 -1.22 -9.18
CA TYR A 210 -5.79 -1.40 -7.72
C TYR A 210 -7.14 -1.93 -7.20
N PRO A 211 -7.67 -3.05 -7.76
CA PRO A 211 -8.92 -3.62 -7.30
C PRO A 211 -8.86 -3.98 -5.81
N GLU A 212 -9.98 -3.79 -5.10
CA GLU A 212 -10.16 -4.31 -3.74
C GLU A 212 -9.15 -3.81 -2.70
N ARG A 213 -8.50 -2.65 -2.93
CA ARG A 213 -7.50 -2.08 -2.01
C ARG A 213 -8.06 -1.13 -0.95
N LEU A 214 -9.23 -0.52 -1.18
CA LEU A 214 -9.83 0.41 -0.22
C LEU A 214 -10.61 -0.36 0.85
N GLY A 215 -10.17 -0.25 2.11
CA GLY A 215 -10.88 -0.82 3.25
C GLY A 215 -11.85 0.15 3.90
N LYS A 216 -11.38 1.37 4.22
CA LYS A 216 -12.17 2.50 4.74
C LYS A 216 -11.60 3.79 4.18
N ALA A 217 -12.45 4.81 4.02
CA ALA A 217 -12.01 6.18 3.82
C ALA A 217 -12.59 7.05 4.95
N LEU A 218 -11.70 7.51 5.83
CA LEU A 218 -12.01 8.33 6.98
C LEU A 218 -11.71 9.79 6.62
N ILE A 219 -12.73 10.63 6.64
CA ILE A 219 -12.67 11.96 6.04
C ILE A 219 -13.09 13.00 7.06
N ILE A 220 -12.22 13.97 7.33
CA ILE A 220 -12.46 15.06 8.28
C ILE A 220 -12.34 16.44 7.62
N ASN A 221 -12.92 17.45 8.28
CA ASN A 221 -12.85 18.86 7.89
C ASN A 221 -13.38 19.12 6.47
N VAL A 222 -14.38 18.35 6.03
CA VAL A 222 -14.92 18.43 4.66
C VAL A 222 -15.56 19.80 4.40
N PRO A 223 -15.03 20.60 3.46
CA PRO A 223 -15.62 21.87 3.07
C PRO A 223 -17.00 21.64 2.46
N TRP A 224 -17.92 22.58 2.66
CA TRP A 224 -19.27 22.49 2.07
C TRP A 224 -19.24 22.29 0.53
N ILE A 225 -18.24 22.84 -0.16
CA ILE A 225 -18.06 22.69 -1.60
C ILE A 225 -17.69 21.25 -2.01
N VAL A 226 -16.99 20.52 -1.15
CA VAL A 226 -16.59 19.12 -1.40
C VAL A 226 -17.82 18.19 -1.34
N TRP A 227 -18.88 18.55 -0.62
CA TRP A 227 -20.17 17.86 -0.72
C TRP A 227 -20.80 17.94 -2.12
N GLY A 228 -20.58 19.05 -2.84
CA GLY A 228 -20.98 19.19 -4.24
C GLY A 228 -20.23 18.21 -5.15
N PHE A 229 -18.91 18.12 -4.99
CA PHE A 229 -18.08 17.15 -5.72
C PHE A 229 -18.48 15.71 -5.41
N PHE A 230 -18.67 15.35 -4.13
CA PHE A 230 -19.12 14.02 -3.75
C PHE A 230 -20.48 13.68 -4.35
N LYS A 231 -21.45 14.61 -4.36
CA LYS A 231 -22.76 14.39 -5.02
C LYS A 231 -22.62 14.10 -6.52
N ILE A 232 -21.63 14.68 -7.20
CA ILE A 232 -21.37 14.45 -8.62
C ILE A 232 -20.71 13.08 -8.87
N ILE A 233 -19.77 12.65 -8.01
CA ILE A 233 -19.08 11.37 -8.22
C ILE A 233 -19.82 10.16 -7.63
N THR A 234 -20.71 10.37 -6.63
CA THR A 234 -21.45 9.31 -5.92
C THR A 234 -22.23 8.34 -6.82
N PRO A 235 -22.87 8.78 -7.94
CA PRO A 235 -23.52 7.86 -8.88
C PRO A 235 -22.56 6.85 -9.54
N PHE A 236 -21.26 7.18 -9.60
CA PHE A 236 -20.22 6.32 -10.17
C PHE A 236 -19.49 5.49 -9.09
N ILE A 237 -19.91 5.59 -7.83
CA ILE A 237 -19.36 4.85 -6.69
C ILE A 237 -20.30 3.69 -6.37
N ASP A 238 -19.80 2.46 -6.49
CA ASP A 238 -20.52 1.24 -6.11
C ASP A 238 -21.00 1.30 -4.64
N PRO A 239 -22.20 0.75 -4.29
CA PRO A 239 -22.74 0.79 -2.93
C PRO A 239 -21.76 0.31 -1.85
N VAL A 240 -20.96 -0.73 -2.10
CA VAL A 240 -19.96 -1.24 -1.15
C VAL A 240 -18.89 -0.18 -0.88
N THR A 241 -18.50 0.59 -1.89
CA THR A 241 -17.54 1.68 -1.73
C THR A 241 -18.13 2.85 -0.94
N ARG A 242 -19.43 3.11 -1.08
CA ARG A 242 -20.13 4.15 -0.31
C ARG A 242 -20.13 3.86 1.20
N GLU A 243 -20.34 2.60 1.58
CA GLU A 243 -20.33 2.18 2.99
C GLU A 243 -18.96 2.35 3.67
N LYS A 244 -17.88 2.34 2.88
CA LYS A 244 -16.51 2.54 3.34
C LYS A 244 -16.19 3.99 3.69
N LEU A 245 -16.96 4.96 3.19
CA LEU A 245 -16.75 6.39 3.44
C LEU A 245 -17.34 6.79 4.81
N LYS A 246 -16.54 7.40 5.68
CA LYS A 246 -16.94 7.90 7.00
C LYS A 246 -16.55 9.36 7.13
N PHE A 247 -17.52 10.22 7.43
CA PHE A 247 -17.37 11.67 7.35
C PHE A 247 -17.57 12.31 8.72
N ASN A 248 -16.54 12.97 9.25
CA ASN A 248 -16.59 13.74 10.51
C ASN A 248 -17.17 12.97 11.72
N GLU A 249 -17.05 11.64 11.73
CA GLU A 249 -17.34 10.78 12.89
C GLU A 249 -16.17 10.79 13.90
N ASP A 250 -16.35 10.15 15.06
CA ASP A 250 -15.23 9.89 15.97
C ASP A 250 -14.31 8.82 15.37
N MET A 251 -13.16 9.24 14.86
CA MET A 251 -12.22 8.35 14.16
C MET A 251 -11.61 7.28 15.07
N LYS A 252 -11.67 7.45 16.40
CA LYS A 252 -11.23 6.43 17.39
C LYS A 252 -12.07 5.15 17.35
N GLN A 253 -13.26 5.22 16.75
CA GLN A 253 -14.10 4.05 16.46
C GLN A 253 -13.47 3.13 15.41
N TYR A 254 -12.60 3.68 14.57
CA TYR A 254 -12.01 2.98 13.42
C TYR A 254 -10.51 2.76 13.57
N VAL A 255 -9.80 3.66 14.24
CA VAL A 255 -8.36 3.59 14.50
C VAL A 255 -8.13 3.59 16.01
N PRO A 256 -7.32 2.68 16.58
CA PRO A 256 -6.95 2.77 17.99
C PRO A 256 -6.32 4.14 18.31
N PRO A 257 -6.67 4.80 19.42
CA PRO A 257 -6.15 6.13 19.75
C PRO A 257 -4.62 6.22 19.68
N GLU A 258 -3.92 5.20 20.17
CA GLU A 258 -2.45 5.12 20.17
C GLU A 258 -1.81 4.96 18.77
N GLN A 259 -2.63 4.69 17.75
CA GLN A 259 -2.25 4.58 16.34
C GLN A 259 -2.77 5.78 15.51
N LEU A 260 -3.53 6.69 16.12
CA LEU A 260 -4.22 7.80 15.47
C LEU A 260 -3.53 9.12 15.79
N TRP A 261 -3.22 9.89 14.75
CA TRP A 261 -2.48 11.15 14.89
C TRP A 261 -3.23 12.17 15.77
N SER A 262 -2.57 12.70 16.80
CA SER A 262 -3.20 13.55 17.81
C SER A 262 -3.71 14.88 17.25
N LEU A 263 -2.86 15.63 16.54
CA LEU A 263 -3.08 17.05 16.24
C LEU A 263 -4.36 17.32 15.45
N ASP A 264 -4.59 16.59 14.35
CA ASP A 264 -5.72 16.83 13.46
C ASP A 264 -6.84 15.78 13.59
N TRP A 265 -6.55 14.62 14.18
CA TRP A 265 -7.47 13.46 14.19
C TRP A 265 -7.96 13.05 15.57
N GLY A 266 -7.46 13.70 16.65
CA GLY A 266 -7.97 13.50 18.01
C GLY A 266 -7.60 12.14 18.63
N GLY A 267 -6.53 11.52 18.15
CA GLY A 267 -5.91 10.36 18.79
C GLY A 267 -4.83 10.71 19.82
N ASP A 268 -4.08 9.71 20.24
CA ASP A 268 -3.04 9.80 21.27
C ASP A 268 -1.63 9.73 20.68
N MET A 269 -1.48 9.42 19.39
CA MET A 269 -0.17 9.37 18.72
C MET A 269 0.33 10.79 18.45
N ASP A 270 1.23 11.26 19.30
CA ASP A 270 1.98 12.48 19.05
C ASP A 270 2.99 12.27 17.92
N PHE A 271 2.68 12.85 16.76
CA PHE A 271 3.44 12.69 15.53
C PHE A 271 3.70 14.05 14.90
N GLU A 272 4.95 14.29 14.51
CA GLU A 272 5.40 15.46 13.79
C GLU A 272 6.10 15.02 12.52
N TYR A 273 5.67 15.59 11.39
CA TYR A 273 6.31 15.31 10.11
C TYR A 273 7.60 16.11 9.97
N ASP A 274 8.70 15.40 9.83
CA ASP A 274 10.04 15.91 9.57
C ASP A 274 10.59 15.16 8.35
N HIS A 275 10.79 15.83 7.21
CA HIS A 275 11.08 15.13 5.96
C HIS A 275 12.40 14.35 6.02
N GLU A 276 13.44 14.96 6.57
CA GLU A 276 14.78 14.39 6.68
C GLU A 276 14.80 13.12 7.54
N THR A 277 13.90 13.03 8.52
CA THR A 277 13.76 11.85 9.38
C THR A 277 12.75 10.83 8.83
N TYR A 278 11.57 11.30 8.44
CA TYR A 278 10.44 10.45 8.07
C TYR A 278 10.69 9.73 6.74
N TRP A 279 11.19 10.45 5.73
CA TRP A 279 11.25 9.94 4.37
C TRP A 279 12.26 8.80 4.21
N PRO A 280 13.50 8.88 4.72
CA PRO A 280 14.41 7.74 4.71
C PRO A 280 13.85 6.57 5.52
N ALA A 281 13.25 6.83 6.69
CA ALA A 281 12.71 5.77 7.55
C ALA A 281 11.56 4.99 6.91
N LEU A 282 10.63 5.68 6.22
CA LEU A 282 9.55 5.03 5.47
C LEU A 282 10.10 4.15 4.35
N ASN A 283 11.02 4.69 3.54
CA ASN A 283 11.54 3.96 2.39
C ASN A 283 12.37 2.75 2.81
N GLU A 284 13.14 2.87 3.89
CA GLU A 284 13.88 1.76 4.48
C GLU A 284 12.95 0.66 4.99
N LEU A 285 11.92 1.02 5.76
CA LEU A 285 10.94 0.07 6.26
C LEU A 285 10.22 -0.66 5.11
N CYS A 286 9.77 0.08 4.08
CA CYS A 286 9.14 -0.52 2.91
C CYS A 286 10.10 -1.45 2.15
N ARG A 287 11.38 -1.07 1.99
CA ARG A 287 12.40 -1.92 1.38
C ARG A 287 12.58 -3.22 2.15
N GLN A 288 12.79 -3.15 3.46
CA GLN A 288 12.92 -4.32 4.33
C GLN A 288 11.73 -5.27 4.18
N LYS A 289 10.49 -4.74 4.18
CA LYS A 289 9.28 -5.54 4.01
C LYS A 289 9.19 -6.22 2.63
N ARG A 290 9.59 -5.52 1.56
CA ARG A 290 9.63 -6.12 0.21
C ARG A 290 10.69 -7.22 0.13
N ASP A 291 11.89 -6.98 0.65
CA ASP A 291 13.00 -7.92 0.62
C ASP A 291 12.68 -9.17 1.45
N GLU A 292 12.02 -9.02 2.60
CA GLU A 292 11.51 -10.12 3.42
C GLU A 292 10.51 -11.00 2.66
N LYS A 293 9.51 -10.38 2.03
CA LYS A 293 8.51 -11.07 1.22
C LYS A 293 9.16 -11.80 0.05
N TYR A 294 10.04 -11.12 -0.68
CA TYR A 294 10.73 -11.69 -1.84
C TYR A 294 11.62 -12.88 -1.43
N ARG A 295 12.38 -12.76 -0.34
CA ARG A 295 13.22 -13.88 0.18
C ARG A 295 12.39 -15.11 0.55
N ARG A 296 11.23 -14.92 1.18
CA ARG A 296 10.30 -16.02 1.49
C ARG A 296 9.75 -16.68 0.24
N TRP A 297 9.43 -15.88 -0.78
CA TRP A 297 8.97 -16.36 -2.08
C TRP A 297 10.05 -17.16 -2.82
N GLU A 298 11.29 -16.67 -2.85
CA GLU A 298 12.41 -17.38 -3.46
C GLU A 298 12.72 -18.70 -2.74
N ALA A 299 12.75 -18.68 -1.40
CA ALA A 299 12.96 -19.89 -0.59
C ALA A 299 11.86 -20.94 -0.80
N ALA A 300 10.61 -20.51 -1.02
CA ALA A 300 9.49 -21.40 -1.32
C ALA A 300 9.44 -21.90 -2.78
N GLY A 301 10.43 -21.55 -3.61
CA GLY A 301 10.57 -22.07 -4.97
C GLY A 301 10.01 -21.18 -6.08
N LYS A 302 9.84 -19.87 -5.82
CA LYS A 302 9.45 -18.87 -6.85
C LYS A 302 8.10 -19.13 -7.52
N GLU A 303 7.11 -19.55 -6.73
CA GLU A 303 5.79 -19.92 -7.24
C GLU A 303 4.86 -18.73 -7.43
N ILE A 304 4.23 -18.65 -8.61
CA ILE A 304 3.02 -17.84 -8.79
C ILE A 304 1.90 -18.45 -7.93
N GLY A 305 1.14 -17.59 -7.26
CA GLY A 305 0.04 -17.99 -6.38
C GLY A 305 0.45 -18.29 -4.94
N GLU A 306 1.66 -17.89 -4.52
CA GLU A 306 2.05 -17.95 -3.11
C GLU A 306 1.17 -17.04 -2.24
N SER A 307 0.99 -17.39 -0.96
CA SER A 307 0.14 -16.67 -0.01
C SER A 307 0.83 -15.42 0.55
N GLU A 308 0.16 -14.27 0.48
CA GLU A 308 0.61 -13.03 1.14
C GLU A 308 0.76 -13.21 2.66
N ASP A 309 0.02 -14.13 3.29
CA ASP A 309 0.16 -14.44 4.72
C ASP A 309 1.48 -15.15 5.00
N TYR A 310 1.88 -16.08 4.15
CA TYR A 310 3.19 -16.73 4.24
C TYR A 310 4.30 -15.72 3.96
N LEU A 311 4.19 -14.96 2.86
CA LEU A 311 5.20 -13.98 2.46
C LEU A 311 5.40 -12.88 3.51
N ALA A 312 4.35 -12.46 4.20
CA ALA A 312 4.42 -11.44 5.25
C ALA A 312 4.77 -12.00 6.64
N GLY A 313 4.96 -13.31 6.80
CA GLY A 313 5.35 -13.91 8.09
C GLY A 313 4.22 -14.25 9.04
N GLY A 314 2.97 -14.35 8.59
CA GLY A 314 1.83 -14.78 9.39
C GLY A 314 1.65 -16.29 9.48
N THR A 315 2.31 -17.05 8.60
CA THR A 315 2.44 -18.50 8.66
C THR A 315 3.84 -18.89 8.17
N ASP A 316 4.36 -20.00 8.68
CA ASP A 316 5.65 -20.54 8.24
C ASP A 316 5.50 -21.52 7.08
N VAL A 317 4.27 -21.94 6.74
CA VAL A 317 3.99 -22.93 5.69
C VAL A 317 3.55 -22.26 4.40
N SER A 318 4.30 -22.50 3.33
CA SER A 318 4.01 -22.03 1.97
C SER A 318 2.85 -22.79 1.33
N VAL A 319 2.32 -22.32 0.19
CA VAL A 319 1.27 -23.06 -0.56
C VAL A 319 1.70 -24.46 -1.03
N LYS A 320 3.01 -24.73 -1.07
CA LYS A 320 3.58 -26.06 -1.39
C LYS A 320 3.96 -26.88 -0.15
N GLY A 321 3.72 -26.37 1.06
CA GLY A 321 4.08 -27.03 2.30
C GLY A 321 5.52 -26.79 2.78
N PHE A 322 6.29 -25.92 2.12
CA PHE A 322 7.64 -25.56 2.54
C PHE A 322 7.60 -24.76 3.85
N LYS A 323 8.50 -25.04 4.79
CA LYS A 323 8.59 -24.31 6.06
C LYS A 323 9.76 -23.33 6.10
N PHE A 324 9.44 -22.04 6.15
CA PHE A 324 10.47 -21.00 6.23
C PHE A 324 11.18 -21.05 7.59
N GLY A 325 12.49 -21.32 7.58
CA GLY A 325 13.34 -21.39 8.77
C GLY A 325 13.87 -22.78 9.09
N GLU A 326 12.98 -23.77 9.23
CA GLU A 326 13.37 -25.19 9.42
C GLU A 326 14.09 -25.72 8.18
N ASP A 327 13.48 -25.51 7.00
CA ASP A 327 14.01 -26.01 5.72
C ASP A 327 14.97 -25.01 5.04
N ALA A 328 15.02 -23.77 5.54
CA ALA A 328 15.85 -22.69 4.99
C ALA A 328 17.28 -22.64 5.58
N GLY A 329 17.62 -23.53 6.53
CA GLY A 329 18.98 -23.63 7.09
C GLY A 329 19.46 -22.35 7.80
N VAL A 330 18.71 -21.85 8.79
CA VAL A 330 18.95 -20.60 9.53
C VAL A 330 20.16 -20.70 10.49
N LYS A 331 21.34 -21.07 9.98
CA LYS A 331 22.63 -20.69 10.54
C LYS A 331 23.29 -19.59 9.69
N ASP A 332 23.14 -19.65 8.36
CA ASP A 332 23.66 -18.65 7.41
C ASP A 332 23.04 -17.25 7.58
N VAL A 333 21.81 -17.17 8.10
CA VAL A 333 21.05 -15.91 8.20
C VAL A 333 21.57 -15.01 9.32
N GLN A 334 22.00 -15.59 10.44
CA GLN A 334 22.60 -14.81 11.53
C GLN A 334 24.03 -14.40 11.21
N GLU A 335 24.79 -15.23 10.49
CA GLU A 335 26.14 -14.89 10.02
C GLU A 335 26.10 -13.74 8.99
N LYS A 336 25.20 -13.79 8.00
CA LYS A 336 25.08 -12.70 7.01
C LYS A 336 24.59 -11.39 7.62
N LEU A 337 23.65 -11.43 8.57
CA LEU A 337 23.21 -10.23 9.31
C LEU A 337 24.31 -9.66 10.25
N ALA A 338 25.24 -10.50 10.71
CA ALA A 338 26.39 -10.06 11.49
C ALA A 338 27.50 -9.47 10.60
N GLU A 339 27.73 -10.03 9.41
CA GLU A 339 28.69 -9.53 8.42
C GLU A 339 28.28 -8.15 7.90
N THR A 340 26.99 -7.92 7.58
CA THR A 340 26.51 -6.60 7.15
C THR A 340 26.61 -5.53 8.25
N LYS A 341 26.63 -5.93 9.53
CA LYS A 341 26.86 -5.02 10.67
C LYS A 341 28.33 -4.75 10.97
N LEU A 342 29.25 -5.58 10.47
CA LEU A 342 30.70 -5.42 10.67
C LEU A 342 31.37 -4.57 9.59
N GLU A 343 30.76 -4.46 8.40
CA GLU A 343 31.25 -3.58 7.32
C GLU A 343 30.98 -2.09 7.57
N GLU A 344 30.11 -1.73 8.51
CA GLU A 344 29.97 -0.36 9.02
C GLU A 344 31.00 -0.09 10.13
N GLN A 345 32.29 0.01 9.76
CA GLN A 345 33.28 0.68 10.62
C GLN A 345 33.45 2.15 10.25
N PRO A 346 33.71 3.03 11.25
CA PRO A 346 33.56 4.46 11.09
C PRO A 346 34.68 5.07 10.27
N ILE A 347 34.34 6.07 9.45
CA ILE A 347 35.30 7.00 8.86
C ILE A 347 36.03 7.67 10.04
N ALA A 348 37.31 7.35 10.19
CA ALA A 348 38.16 7.90 11.22
C ALA A 348 38.39 9.41 11.00
N ALA A 349 38.15 10.15 12.08
CA ALA A 349 38.55 11.52 12.47
C ALA A 349 38.90 12.54 11.39
#